data_AF-A0AAD5N257-F1
#
_entry.id   AF-A0AAD5N257-F1
#
_cell.length_a   1.000
_cell.length_b   1.000
_cell.length_c   1.000
_cell.angle_alpha   90.00
_cell.angle_beta   90.00
_cell.angle_gamma   90.00
#
_symmetry.space_group_name_H-M   'P 1'
#
loop_
_entity.id
_entity.type
_entity.pdbx_description
1 polymer ?
#
loop_
_entity_poly.entity_id
_entity_poly.type
_entity_poly.pdbx_seq_one_letter_code
_entity_poly.pdbx_strand_id
1 'polypeptide(L)'
;MFFVDYGIMPLFVQENYPNMRNDKHTPKQAMAGLRKAADLISHGDTIEKCIRSTGTWKLLNEQAMLGCALPSIAVDAHLRAMIQFPAWLGKNSTANKRQRLMRQLSTHAHLKLSANMHSLVVDYVPILHNCLTKPLLEREADGVFEVVCLMNDYYLVREDSEAISELAVWPGKVDPSSKILPKVKAALTRALNKEHRILPYATGDVAKGRRRAQADYEVEVDEDGNLIEKMEEDESGFEEDSDDEDYKPGAKSSTKAKPSGGARGRGRGGASSTGAPRGFKGKRK
;
A
#
# COMPACT_ATOMS: atom_id res chain seq x y z
N MET A 1 34.96 2.26 -1.22
CA MET A 1 33.68 2.89 -0.80
C MET A 1 32.48 2.10 -1.32
N PHE A 2 32.39 1.78 -2.61
CA PHE A 2 31.31 0.94 -3.17
C PHE A 2 31.09 -0.40 -2.46
N PHE A 3 32.15 -1.18 -2.20
CA PHE A 3 32.04 -2.50 -1.55
C PHE A 3 31.61 -2.49 -0.07
N VAL A 4 31.39 -1.31 0.53
CA VAL A 4 30.81 -1.21 1.88
C VAL A 4 29.33 -1.59 1.83
N ASP A 5 28.62 -1.15 0.79
CA ASP A 5 27.25 -1.55 0.48
C ASP A 5 27.03 -1.35 -1.03
N TYR A 6 27.23 -2.44 -1.79
CA TYR A 6 27.11 -2.41 -3.24
C TYR A 6 25.66 -2.27 -3.72
N GLY A 7 24.68 -2.49 -2.83
CA GLY A 7 23.26 -2.37 -3.17
C GLY A 7 22.78 -0.93 -3.14
N ILE A 8 23.17 -0.16 -2.12
CA ILE A 8 22.66 1.21 -1.93
C ILE A 8 23.59 2.30 -2.48
N MET A 9 24.91 2.04 -2.60
CA MET A 9 25.88 3.08 -2.98
C MET A 9 25.60 3.72 -4.35
N PRO A 10 25.25 2.97 -5.42
CA PRO A 10 24.89 3.58 -6.71
C PRO A 10 23.71 4.54 -6.59
N LEU A 11 22.73 4.22 -5.75
CA LEU A 11 21.55 5.06 -5.52
C LEU A 11 21.92 6.38 -4.83
N PHE A 12 22.87 6.35 -3.89
CA PHE A 12 23.38 7.58 -3.26
C PHE A 12 24.09 8.48 -4.26
N VAL A 13 24.88 7.91 -5.15
CA VAL A 13 25.55 8.69 -6.21
C VAL A 13 24.51 9.27 -7.17
N GLN A 14 23.52 8.48 -7.59
CA GLN A 14 22.44 8.91 -8.49
C GLN A 14 21.59 10.06 -7.92
N GLU A 15 21.26 10.03 -6.62
CA GLU A 15 20.45 11.09 -6.01
C GLU A 15 21.24 12.40 -5.85
N ASN A 16 22.55 12.30 -5.60
CA ASN A 16 23.35 13.44 -5.17
C ASN A 16 24.24 14.05 -6.27
N TYR A 17 24.56 13.34 -7.35
CA TYR A 17 25.40 13.89 -8.43
C TYR A 17 24.86 15.20 -9.05
N PRO A 18 23.54 15.46 -9.16
CA PRO A 18 23.05 16.73 -9.70
C PRO A 18 23.28 17.92 -8.74
N ASN A 19 23.40 17.65 -7.45
CA ASN A 19 23.62 18.66 -6.41
C ASN A 19 25.11 19.01 -6.22
N MET A 20 26.00 18.28 -6.90
CA MET A 20 27.44 18.55 -6.88
C MET A 20 27.75 19.72 -7.81
N ARG A 21 28.48 20.73 -7.31
CA ARG A 21 28.86 21.90 -8.10
C ARG A 21 30.33 22.23 -7.90
N ASN A 22 31.04 22.45 -9.01
CA ASN A 22 32.40 22.95 -8.98
C ASN A 22 32.40 24.41 -9.42
N ASP A 23 32.85 25.30 -8.55
CA ASP A 23 32.92 26.74 -8.82
C ASP A 23 33.93 27.09 -9.92
N LYS A 24 34.85 26.17 -10.26
CA LYS A 24 35.84 26.33 -11.33
C LYS A 24 35.28 26.03 -12.73
N HIS A 25 34.16 25.30 -12.84
CA HIS A 25 33.62 24.89 -14.13
C HIS A 25 32.75 25.99 -14.72
N THR A 26 32.92 26.24 -16.02
CA THR A 26 31.94 27.03 -16.78
C THR A 26 30.59 26.30 -16.80
N PRO A 27 29.45 27.01 -16.99
CA PRO A 27 28.13 26.37 -17.01
C PRO A 27 28.03 25.24 -18.04
N LYS A 28 28.70 25.39 -19.20
CA LYS A 28 28.76 24.37 -20.24
C LYS A 28 29.53 23.14 -19.81
N GLN A 29 30.67 23.31 -19.12
CA GLN A 29 31.47 22.20 -18.60
C GLN A 29 30.74 21.47 -17.48
N ALA A 30 30.03 22.18 -16.60
CA ALA A 30 29.20 21.57 -15.56
C ALA A 30 28.09 20.70 -16.16
N MET A 31 27.38 21.22 -17.17
CA MET A 31 26.36 20.44 -17.89
C MET A 31 26.95 19.23 -18.64
N ALA A 32 28.13 19.38 -19.24
CA ALA A 32 28.82 18.28 -19.90
C ALA A 32 29.25 17.18 -18.91
N GLY A 33 29.72 17.56 -17.72
CA GLY A 33 30.04 16.63 -16.62
C GLY A 33 28.80 15.88 -16.14
N LEU A 34 27.69 16.59 -15.91
CA LEU A 34 26.41 15.99 -15.51
C LEU A 34 25.89 15.02 -16.57
N ARG A 35 25.94 15.39 -17.86
CA ARG A 35 25.57 14.49 -18.96
C ARG A 35 26.41 13.22 -18.93
N LYS A 36 27.74 13.37 -18.85
CA LYS A 36 28.65 12.21 -18.84
C LYS A 36 28.39 11.32 -17.63
N ALA A 37 28.12 11.89 -16.46
CA ALA A 37 27.74 11.14 -15.27
C ALA A 37 26.42 10.38 -15.45
N ALA A 38 25.41 11.00 -16.06
CA ALA A 38 24.13 10.35 -16.35
C ALA A 38 24.30 9.16 -17.32
N ASP A 39 25.10 9.33 -18.38
CA ASP A 39 25.40 8.24 -19.34
C ASP A 39 26.11 7.06 -18.64
N LEU A 40 27.08 7.35 -17.76
CA LEU A 40 27.81 6.34 -16.99
C LEU A 40 26.91 5.58 -16.00
N ILE A 41 26.03 6.30 -15.27
CA ILE A 41 25.05 5.68 -14.36
C ILE A 41 24.10 4.77 -15.13
N SER A 42 23.65 5.17 -16.33
CA SER A 42 22.79 4.34 -17.17
C SER A 42 23.48 3.06 -17.64
N HIS A 43 24.77 3.12 -17.98
CA HIS A 43 25.57 1.92 -18.25
C HIS A 43 25.73 1.04 -17.00
N GLY A 44 25.94 1.67 -15.83
CA GLY A 44 25.97 0.98 -14.54
C GLY A 44 24.69 0.20 -14.24
N ASP A 45 23.53 0.79 -14.51
CA ASP A 45 22.21 0.15 -14.35
C ASP A 45 22.03 -1.06 -15.30
N THR A 46 22.53 -0.97 -16.53
CA THR A 46 22.51 -2.09 -17.48
C THR A 46 23.35 -3.27 -16.96
N ILE A 47 24.53 -2.98 -16.39
CA ILE A 47 25.38 -4.01 -15.77
C ILE A 47 24.73 -4.57 -14.51
N GLU A 48 24.11 -3.73 -13.69
CA GLU A 48 23.37 -4.17 -12.51
C GLU A 48 22.24 -5.14 -12.88
N LYS A 49 21.46 -4.82 -13.92
CA LYS A 49 20.44 -5.71 -14.45
C LYS A 49 21.02 -7.05 -14.90
N CYS A 50 22.19 -7.04 -15.56
CA CYS A 50 22.90 -8.26 -15.96
C CYS A 50 23.34 -9.09 -14.74
N ILE A 51 23.91 -8.45 -13.71
CA ILE A 51 24.32 -9.11 -12.46
C ILE A 51 23.13 -9.77 -11.78
N ARG A 52 22.02 -9.06 -11.63
CA ARG A 52 20.81 -9.56 -10.95
C ARG A 52 20.10 -10.66 -11.72
N SER A 53 20.08 -10.60 -13.06
CA SER A 53 19.43 -11.62 -13.90
C SER A 53 20.27 -12.89 -14.09
N THR A 54 21.60 -12.76 -14.24
CA THR A 54 22.48 -13.91 -14.56
C THR A 54 23.27 -14.43 -13.38
N GLY A 55 23.29 -13.73 -12.24
CA GLY A 55 24.14 -14.07 -11.10
C GLY A 55 25.63 -13.86 -11.36
N THR A 56 26.02 -13.08 -12.38
CA THR A 56 27.43 -12.86 -12.74
C THR A 56 28.09 -11.81 -11.85
N TRP A 57 28.39 -12.16 -10.60
CA TRP A 57 29.01 -11.27 -9.60
C TRP A 57 30.43 -10.79 -9.96
N LYS A 58 31.07 -11.37 -10.99
CA LYS A 58 32.38 -10.93 -11.49
C LYS A 58 32.35 -9.50 -12.06
N LEU A 59 31.18 -9.04 -12.51
CA LEU A 59 30.96 -7.70 -13.08
C LEU A 59 30.84 -6.60 -12.01
N LEU A 60 30.91 -6.96 -10.73
CA LEU A 60 30.72 -6.02 -9.62
C LEU A 60 31.78 -4.90 -9.59
N ASN A 61 33.01 -5.20 -10.03
CA ASN A 61 34.07 -4.20 -10.19
C ASN A 61 33.72 -3.16 -11.27
N GLU A 62 33.15 -3.61 -12.40
CA GLU A 62 32.72 -2.73 -13.49
C GLU A 62 31.53 -1.87 -13.05
N GLN A 63 30.58 -2.45 -12.32
CA GLN A 63 29.48 -1.70 -11.71
C GLN A 63 29.99 -0.64 -10.73
N ALA A 64 31.00 -0.95 -9.90
CA ALA A 64 31.61 0.01 -8.98
C ALA A 64 32.24 1.21 -9.72
N MET A 65 32.89 0.93 -10.85
CA MET A 65 33.49 1.97 -11.68
C MET A 65 32.44 2.84 -12.36
N LEU A 66 31.48 2.24 -13.06
CA LEU A 66 30.49 2.96 -13.86
C LEU A 66 29.38 3.59 -13.03
N GLY A 67 28.96 2.95 -11.93
CA GLY A 67 27.89 3.42 -11.06
C GLY A 67 28.33 4.40 -9.97
N CYS A 68 29.62 4.44 -9.60
CA CYS A 68 30.10 5.30 -8.53
C CYS A 68 31.34 6.13 -8.90
N ALA A 69 32.47 5.47 -9.20
CA ALA A 69 33.75 6.18 -9.31
C ALA A 69 33.80 7.15 -10.51
N LEU A 70 33.44 6.67 -11.71
CA LEU A 70 33.50 7.46 -12.94
C LEU A 70 32.48 8.62 -12.95
N PRO A 71 31.22 8.45 -12.49
CA PRO A 71 30.30 9.57 -12.33
C PRO A 71 30.84 10.66 -11.39
N SER A 72 31.44 10.28 -10.26
CA SER A 72 32.04 11.25 -9.34
C SER A 72 33.21 12.02 -9.96
N ILE A 73 34.07 11.34 -10.73
CA ILE A 73 35.19 11.97 -11.45
C ILE A 73 34.67 12.86 -12.61
N ALA A 74 33.59 12.45 -13.29
CA ALA A 74 33.04 13.22 -14.40
C ALA A 74 32.42 14.55 -13.97
N VAL A 75 31.85 14.60 -12.75
CA VAL A 75 31.28 15.81 -12.18
C VAL A 75 32.36 16.67 -11.50
N ASP A 76 33.46 16.06 -11.03
CA ASP A 76 34.64 16.68 -10.41
C ASP A 76 34.28 17.88 -9.52
N ALA A 77 33.40 17.66 -8.55
CA ALA A 77 32.76 18.76 -7.83
C ALA A 77 32.66 18.52 -6.33
N HIS A 78 32.48 19.63 -5.61
CA HIS A 78 32.27 19.61 -4.18
C HIS A 78 30.77 19.56 -3.89
N LEU A 79 30.41 18.75 -2.89
CA LEU A 79 29.04 18.59 -2.46
C LEU A 79 28.70 19.75 -1.51
N ARG A 80 27.96 20.75 -2.01
CA ARG A 80 27.59 21.95 -1.24
C ARG A 80 26.33 21.74 -0.38
N ALA A 81 25.47 20.81 -0.79
CA ALA A 81 24.25 20.45 -0.07
C ALA A 81 24.49 19.25 0.85
N MET A 82 23.62 19.04 1.84
CA MET A 82 23.62 17.80 2.63
C MET A 82 23.31 16.60 1.73
N ILE A 83 24.06 15.50 1.89
CA ILE A 83 23.80 14.24 1.19
C ILE A 83 22.36 13.81 1.48
N GLN A 84 21.55 13.73 0.42
CA GLN A 84 20.19 13.24 0.50
C GLN A 84 20.18 11.72 0.41
N PHE A 85 19.29 11.11 1.19
CA PHE A 85 19.01 9.69 1.08
C PHE A 85 18.30 9.40 -0.24
N PRO A 86 18.59 8.28 -0.93
CA PRO A 86 17.99 7.98 -2.22
C PRO A 86 16.45 7.90 -2.16
N ALA A 87 15.78 8.77 -2.92
CA ALA A 87 14.31 8.78 -2.98
C ALA A 87 13.75 7.62 -3.82
N TRP A 88 14.62 6.95 -4.60
CA TRP A 88 14.25 5.84 -5.47
C TRP A 88 13.54 4.71 -4.72
N LEU A 89 14.00 4.34 -3.51
CA LEU A 89 13.40 3.25 -2.73
C LEU A 89 11.92 3.51 -2.39
N GLY A 90 11.60 4.74 -1.96
CA GLY A 90 10.22 5.14 -1.68
C GLY A 90 9.37 5.23 -2.95
N LYS A 91 9.94 5.77 -4.03
CA LYS A 91 9.29 5.84 -5.35
C LYS A 91 9.01 4.44 -5.92
N ASN A 92 9.91 3.48 -5.74
CA ASN A 92 9.73 2.11 -6.18
C ASN A 92 8.59 1.42 -5.43
N SER A 93 8.54 1.57 -4.10
CA SER A 93 7.44 1.03 -3.29
C SER A 93 6.07 1.62 -3.69
N THR A 94 6.01 2.94 -3.89
CA THR A 94 4.77 3.59 -4.36
C THR A 94 4.39 3.19 -5.78
N ALA A 95 5.36 2.97 -6.67
CA ALA A 95 5.11 2.44 -8.01
C ALA A 95 4.51 1.03 -7.96
N ASN A 96 5.07 0.13 -7.15
CA ASN A 96 4.56 -1.24 -6.97
C ASN A 96 3.13 -1.24 -6.39
N LYS A 97 2.86 -0.38 -5.40
CA LYS A 97 1.51 -0.20 -4.86
C LYS A 97 0.53 0.20 -5.97
N ARG A 98 0.88 1.21 -6.78
CA ARG A 98 0.04 1.69 -7.88
C ARG A 98 -0.17 0.64 -8.97
N GLN A 99 0.86 -0.15 -9.30
CA GLN A 99 0.72 -1.28 -10.21
C GLN A 99 -0.27 -2.33 -9.69
N ARG A 100 -0.23 -2.66 -8.38
CA ARG A 100 -1.20 -3.56 -7.76
C ARG A 100 -2.62 -3.03 -7.87
N LEU A 101 -2.83 -1.76 -7.53
CA LEU A 101 -4.14 -1.09 -7.65
C LEU A 101 -4.67 -1.10 -9.08
N MET A 102 -3.79 -0.86 -10.05
CA MET A 102 -4.14 -0.89 -11.48
C MET A 102 -4.57 -2.29 -11.93
N ARG A 103 -3.85 -3.34 -11.52
CA ARG A 103 -4.21 -4.73 -11.81
C ARG A 103 -5.56 -5.09 -11.20
N GLN A 104 -5.77 -4.76 -9.93
CA GLN A 104 -7.05 -4.98 -9.23
C GLN A 104 -8.22 -4.31 -9.95
N LEU A 105 -8.08 -3.02 -10.28
CA LEU A 105 -9.10 -2.28 -11.02
C LEU A 105 -9.38 -2.90 -12.40
N SER A 106 -8.33 -3.32 -13.11
CA SER A 106 -8.46 -4.00 -14.39
C SER A 106 -9.24 -5.30 -14.28
N THR A 107 -9.00 -6.10 -13.24
CA THR A 107 -9.71 -7.36 -13.00
C THR A 107 -11.18 -7.12 -12.70
N HIS A 108 -11.50 -6.15 -11.83
CA HIS A 108 -12.88 -5.88 -11.43
C HIS A 108 -13.72 -5.32 -12.58
N ALA A 109 -13.14 -4.43 -13.39
CA ALA A 109 -13.84 -3.79 -14.50
C ALA A 109 -13.70 -4.54 -15.84
N HIS A 110 -13.05 -5.71 -15.88
CA HIS A 110 -12.68 -6.41 -17.11
C HIS A 110 -13.86 -6.72 -18.04
N LEU A 111 -15.06 -6.98 -17.49
CA LEU A 111 -16.27 -7.26 -18.27
C LEU A 111 -16.80 -6.05 -19.04
N LYS A 112 -16.40 -4.85 -18.65
CA LYS A 112 -16.90 -3.58 -19.22
C LYS A 112 -15.80 -2.75 -19.85
N LEU A 113 -14.56 -2.93 -19.40
CA LEU A 113 -13.38 -2.24 -19.89
C LEU A 113 -12.47 -3.23 -20.61
N SER A 114 -12.22 -2.97 -21.88
CA SER A 114 -11.16 -3.63 -22.65
C SER A 114 -10.04 -2.61 -22.88
N ALA A 115 -8.98 -2.69 -22.09
CA ALA A 115 -7.85 -1.78 -22.18
C ALA A 115 -6.56 -2.44 -21.70
N ASN A 116 -5.43 -2.02 -22.27
CA ASN A 116 -4.12 -2.31 -21.70
C ASN A 116 -3.93 -1.50 -20.40
N MET A 117 -3.11 -1.98 -19.48
CA MET A 117 -2.78 -1.35 -18.20
C MET A 117 -2.45 0.15 -18.34
N HIS A 118 -1.62 0.52 -19.33
CA HIS A 118 -1.28 1.92 -19.59
C HIS A 118 -2.48 2.75 -20.06
N SER A 119 -3.25 2.24 -21.02
CA SER A 119 -4.46 2.91 -21.54
C SER A 119 -5.53 3.05 -20.47
N LEU A 120 -5.66 2.07 -19.57
CA LEU A 120 -6.56 2.13 -18.42
C LEU A 120 -6.26 3.37 -17.56
N VAL A 121 -4.98 3.61 -17.24
CA VAL A 121 -4.59 4.74 -16.38
C VAL A 121 -4.66 6.08 -17.09
N VAL A 122 -4.28 6.15 -18.37
CA VAL A 122 -4.23 7.42 -19.10
C VAL A 122 -5.61 7.85 -19.57
N ASP A 123 -6.42 6.92 -20.07
CA ASP A 123 -7.68 7.24 -20.75
C ASP A 123 -8.89 7.03 -19.85
N TYR A 124 -8.99 5.88 -19.18
CA TYR A 124 -10.21 5.50 -18.44
C TYR A 124 -10.24 6.07 -17.01
N VAL A 125 -9.15 5.93 -16.25
CA VAL A 125 -9.09 6.38 -14.84
C VAL A 125 -9.47 7.86 -14.67
N PRO A 126 -9.00 8.82 -15.50
CA PRO A 126 -9.40 10.21 -15.35
C PRO A 126 -10.89 10.45 -15.62
N ILE A 127 -11.47 9.70 -16.57
CA ILE A 127 -12.90 9.78 -16.89
C ILE A 127 -13.72 9.18 -15.75
N LEU A 128 -13.39 7.98 -15.30
CA LEU A 128 -14.04 7.32 -14.17
C LEU A 128 -13.96 8.18 -12.90
N HIS A 129 -12.79 8.75 -12.61
CA HIS A 129 -12.63 9.67 -11.49
C HIS A 129 -13.55 10.88 -11.60
N ASN A 130 -13.69 11.48 -12.80
CA ASN A 130 -14.61 12.59 -13.01
C ASN A 130 -16.08 12.18 -12.86
N CYS A 131 -16.47 11.01 -13.37
CA CYS A 131 -17.83 10.49 -13.22
C CYS A 131 -18.17 10.15 -11.76
N LEU A 132 -17.18 9.74 -10.95
CA LEU A 132 -17.36 9.51 -9.53
C LEU A 132 -17.40 10.82 -8.71
N THR A 133 -16.63 11.84 -9.10
CA THR A 133 -16.47 13.06 -8.31
C THR A 133 -17.41 14.21 -8.69
N LYS A 134 -17.73 14.40 -9.98
CA LYS A 134 -18.59 15.49 -10.44
C LYS A 134 -20.01 15.44 -9.86
N PRO A 135 -20.73 14.30 -9.88
CA PRO A 135 -22.09 14.25 -9.33
C PRO A 135 -22.12 14.53 -7.82
N LEU A 136 -21.09 14.10 -7.08
CA LEU A 136 -20.96 14.35 -5.64
C LEU A 136 -20.62 15.80 -5.29
N LEU A 137 -20.06 16.55 -6.24
CA LEU A 137 -19.66 17.94 -6.03
C LEU A 137 -20.76 18.92 -6.47
N GLU A 138 -21.47 18.64 -7.57
CA GLU A 138 -22.53 19.50 -8.11
C GLU A 138 -23.90 19.24 -7.48
N ARG A 139 -24.23 17.96 -7.21
CA ARG A 139 -25.57 17.53 -6.75
C ARG A 139 -25.58 16.95 -5.34
N GLU A 140 -24.42 16.91 -4.68
CA GLU A 140 -24.22 16.41 -3.31
C GLU A 140 -24.93 15.07 -3.01
N ALA A 141 -26.04 15.10 -2.26
CA ALA A 141 -26.78 13.91 -1.83
C ALA A 141 -27.58 13.26 -2.96
N ASP A 142 -28.07 14.04 -3.92
CA ASP A 142 -28.86 13.52 -5.05
C ASP A 142 -27.96 12.82 -6.07
N GLY A 143 -26.68 13.21 -6.14
CA GLY A 143 -25.67 12.56 -6.98
C GLY A 143 -25.21 11.18 -6.48
N VAL A 144 -25.56 10.80 -5.25
CA VAL A 144 -25.15 9.50 -4.67
C VAL A 144 -25.72 8.33 -5.46
N PHE A 145 -26.97 8.42 -5.91
CA PHE A 145 -27.61 7.35 -6.68
C PHE A 145 -26.91 7.14 -8.03
N GLU A 146 -26.56 8.22 -8.73
CA GLU A 146 -25.84 8.18 -10.02
C GLU A 146 -24.47 7.49 -9.88
N VAL A 147 -23.73 7.82 -8.82
CA VAL A 147 -22.43 7.19 -8.53
C VAL A 147 -22.58 5.72 -8.19
N VAL A 148 -23.60 5.35 -7.40
CA VAL A 148 -23.88 3.95 -7.07
C VAL A 148 -24.22 3.13 -8.31
N CYS A 149 -25.07 3.66 -9.21
CA CYS A 149 -25.36 3.03 -10.49
C CYS A 149 -24.09 2.82 -11.33
N LEU A 150 -23.21 3.82 -11.43
CA LEU A 150 -21.95 3.68 -12.15
C LEU A 150 -21.06 2.60 -11.52
N MET A 151 -20.96 2.57 -10.18
CA MET A 151 -20.21 1.52 -9.50
C MET A 151 -20.80 0.13 -9.77
N ASN A 152 -22.11 -0.01 -9.90
CA ASN A 152 -22.75 -1.26 -10.29
C ASN A 152 -22.46 -1.64 -11.74
N ASP A 153 -22.59 -0.68 -12.66
CA ASP A 153 -22.40 -0.91 -14.09
C ASP A 153 -20.99 -1.41 -14.41
N TYR A 154 -19.98 -0.89 -13.72
CA TYR A 154 -18.57 -1.29 -13.86
C TYR A 154 -18.11 -2.33 -12.84
N TYR A 155 -19.03 -2.89 -12.03
CA TYR A 155 -18.74 -3.85 -10.96
C TYR A 155 -17.67 -3.37 -9.97
N LEU A 156 -17.56 -2.06 -9.71
CA LEU A 156 -16.54 -1.48 -8.83
C LEU A 156 -16.91 -1.61 -7.35
N VAL A 157 -15.94 -1.95 -6.51
CA VAL A 157 -16.06 -1.96 -5.04
C VAL A 157 -15.63 -0.60 -4.48
N ARG A 158 -15.97 -0.35 -3.20
CA ARG A 158 -15.52 0.86 -2.48
C ARG A 158 -14.00 1.07 -2.59
N GLU A 159 -13.23 -0.01 -2.46
CA GLU A 159 -11.76 0.03 -2.58
C GLU A 159 -11.31 0.52 -3.96
N ASP A 160 -12.02 0.19 -5.03
CA ASP A 160 -11.68 0.64 -6.37
C ASP A 160 -11.91 2.14 -6.55
N SER A 161 -12.90 2.73 -5.87
CA SER A 161 -13.10 4.17 -5.88
C SER A 161 -11.95 4.94 -5.22
N GLU A 162 -11.35 4.36 -4.18
CA GLU A 162 -10.16 4.87 -3.51
C GLU A 162 -8.93 4.66 -4.40
N ALA A 163 -8.81 3.50 -5.03
CA ALA A 163 -7.75 3.18 -6.00
C ALA A 163 -7.76 4.14 -7.19
N ILE A 164 -8.92 4.40 -7.80
CA ILE A 164 -9.11 5.36 -8.90
C ILE A 164 -8.69 6.76 -8.45
N SER A 165 -9.03 7.16 -7.23
CA SER A 165 -8.63 8.46 -6.68
C SER A 165 -7.11 8.55 -6.51
N GLU A 166 -6.44 7.48 -6.06
CA GLU A 166 -4.98 7.45 -5.93
C GLU A 166 -4.24 7.39 -7.28
N LEU A 167 -4.82 6.74 -8.29
CA LEU A 167 -4.26 6.63 -9.64
C LEU A 167 -4.47 7.89 -10.47
N ALA A 168 -5.52 8.67 -10.21
CA ALA A 168 -5.84 9.90 -10.94
C ALA A 168 -5.01 11.13 -10.51
N VAL A 169 -4.08 10.98 -9.56
CA VAL A 169 -3.27 12.08 -9.03
C VAL A 169 -2.12 12.42 -9.96
N TRP A 170 -2.08 13.67 -10.42
CA TRP A 170 -0.98 14.22 -11.20
C TRP A 170 -0.23 15.32 -10.43
N PRO A 171 1.11 15.40 -10.54
CA PRO A 171 1.88 16.44 -9.85
C PRO A 171 1.35 17.84 -10.18
N GLY A 172 0.99 18.62 -9.16
CA GLY A 172 0.50 19.99 -9.30
C GLY A 172 -1.00 20.15 -9.57
N LYS A 173 -1.77 19.05 -9.65
CA LYS A 173 -3.25 19.11 -9.69
C LYS A 173 -3.84 18.88 -8.30
N VAL A 174 -4.79 19.72 -7.91
CA VAL A 174 -5.57 19.52 -6.66
C VAL A 174 -6.66 18.50 -6.93
N ASP A 175 -6.69 17.44 -6.13
CA ASP A 175 -7.68 16.37 -6.28
C ASP A 175 -9.10 16.89 -6.01
N PRO A 176 -10.03 16.77 -6.98
CA PRO A 176 -11.44 17.13 -6.79
C PRO A 176 -12.10 16.39 -5.62
N SER A 177 -11.64 15.17 -5.32
CA SER A 177 -12.13 14.32 -4.22
C SER A 177 -11.91 14.91 -2.82
N SER A 178 -10.97 15.85 -2.67
CA SER A 178 -10.70 16.58 -1.42
C SER A 178 -11.79 17.61 -1.09
N LYS A 179 -12.53 18.10 -2.08
CA LYS A 179 -13.59 19.12 -1.93
C LYS A 179 -14.96 18.52 -1.57
N ILE A 180 -15.09 17.20 -1.63
CA ILE A 180 -16.35 16.50 -1.35
C ILE A 180 -16.63 16.50 0.16
N LEU A 181 -17.84 16.92 0.54
CA LEU A 181 -18.30 16.95 1.92
C LEU A 181 -18.25 15.55 2.58
N PRO A 182 -17.74 15.43 3.82
CA PRO A 182 -17.71 14.15 4.54
C PRO A 182 -19.09 13.50 4.70
N LYS A 183 -20.15 14.32 4.83
CA LYS A 183 -21.55 13.86 4.90
C LYS A 183 -21.97 13.09 3.65
N VAL A 184 -21.55 13.56 2.47
CA VAL A 184 -21.88 12.93 1.18
C VAL A 184 -21.12 11.61 1.01
N LYS A 185 -19.84 11.56 1.40
CA LYS A 185 -19.07 10.30 1.43
C LYS A 185 -19.71 9.25 2.34
N ALA A 186 -20.18 9.65 3.53
CA ALA A 186 -20.88 8.74 4.43
C ALA A 186 -22.22 8.26 3.86
N ALA A 187 -22.95 9.11 3.13
CA ALA A 187 -24.19 8.72 2.44
C ALA A 187 -23.91 7.70 1.32
N LEU A 188 -22.85 7.90 0.54
CA LEU A 188 -22.41 6.95 -0.50
C LEU A 188 -22.09 5.56 0.08
N THR A 189 -21.32 5.50 1.16
CA THR A 189 -20.99 4.21 1.82
C THR A 189 -22.24 3.49 2.31
N ARG A 190 -23.21 4.23 2.88
CA ARG A 190 -24.48 3.64 3.35
C ARG A 190 -25.34 3.13 2.19
N ALA A 191 -25.39 3.86 1.08
CA ALA A 191 -26.13 3.47 -0.11
C ALA A 191 -25.53 2.20 -0.74
N LEU A 192 -24.20 2.14 -0.85
CA LEU A 192 -23.48 0.99 -1.41
C LEU A 192 -23.68 -0.27 -0.57
N ASN A 193 -23.67 -0.16 0.76
CA ASN A 193 -23.91 -1.31 1.66
C ASN A 193 -25.38 -1.77 1.70
N LYS A 194 -26.33 -0.88 1.37
CA LYS A 194 -27.76 -1.21 1.34
C LYS A 194 -28.12 -2.03 0.09
N GLU A 195 -27.34 -1.89 -0.98
CA GLU A 195 -27.58 -2.58 -2.23
C GLU A 195 -26.99 -3.99 -2.20
N HIS A 196 -27.82 -5.00 -2.41
CA HIS A 196 -27.36 -6.38 -2.52
C HIS A 196 -26.78 -6.61 -3.92
N ARG A 197 -25.45 -6.47 -4.03
CA ARG A 197 -24.71 -6.61 -5.29
C ARG A 197 -24.18 -8.03 -5.42
N ILE A 198 -24.43 -8.65 -6.58
CA ILE A 198 -23.78 -9.91 -6.97
C ILE A 198 -22.60 -9.53 -7.85
N LEU A 199 -21.39 -9.63 -7.31
CA LEU A 199 -20.17 -9.34 -8.05
C LEU A 199 -19.66 -10.61 -8.74
N PRO A 200 -19.08 -10.49 -9.95
CA PRO A 200 -18.56 -11.62 -10.72
C PRO A 200 -17.21 -12.15 -10.19
N TYR A 201 -16.67 -11.55 -9.14
CA TYR A 201 -15.40 -11.92 -8.51
C TYR A 201 -15.56 -11.99 -6.98
N ALA A 202 -14.72 -12.81 -6.35
CA ALA A 202 -14.71 -12.93 -4.89
C ALA A 202 -14.15 -11.65 -4.26
N THR A 203 -15.00 -10.91 -3.56
CA THR A 203 -14.53 -9.90 -2.62
C THR A 203 -14.07 -10.61 -1.35
N GLY A 204 -12.84 -10.38 -0.91
CA GLY A 204 -12.21 -11.06 0.24
C GLY A 204 -12.94 -10.96 1.59
N ASP A 205 -14.10 -10.28 1.64
CA ASP A 205 -15.06 -10.35 2.74
C ASP A 205 -15.87 -11.66 2.69
N VAL A 206 -15.16 -12.80 2.77
CA VAL A 206 -15.78 -14.04 3.23
C VAL A 206 -16.07 -13.83 4.71
N ALA A 207 -17.31 -13.43 5.01
CA ALA A 207 -17.81 -13.36 6.37
C ALA A 207 -17.40 -14.62 7.13
N LYS A 208 -16.62 -14.46 8.22
CA LYS A 208 -16.27 -15.49 9.19
C LYS A 208 -17.56 -16.11 9.75
N GLY A 209 -18.11 -17.08 9.04
CA GLY A 209 -19.48 -17.52 9.30
C GLY A 209 -19.93 -18.74 8.51
N ARG A 210 -19.02 -19.53 7.92
CA ARG A 210 -19.30 -20.94 7.57
C ARG A 210 -17.99 -21.66 7.29
N ARG A 211 -17.40 -22.27 8.33
CA ARG A 211 -16.41 -23.32 8.13
C ARG A 211 -17.13 -24.51 7.49
N ARG A 212 -16.97 -24.69 6.19
CA ARG A 212 -17.07 -26.00 5.55
C ARG A 212 -16.14 -26.02 4.34
N ALA A 213 -15.01 -26.68 4.54
CA ALA A 213 -14.05 -27.18 3.56
C ALA A 213 -13.95 -26.37 2.25
N GLN A 214 -13.02 -25.43 2.22
CA GLN A 214 -12.47 -24.94 0.96
C GLN A 214 -10.96 -24.90 1.17
N ALA A 215 -10.23 -25.70 0.38
CA ALA A 215 -8.78 -25.67 0.33
C ALA A 215 -8.35 -24.24 -0.04
N ASP A 216 -7.46 -23.67 0.76
CA ASP A 216 -6.81 -22.41 0.45
C ASP A 216 -5.91 -22.66 -0.77
N TYR A 217 -6.30 -22.15 -1.93
CA TYR A 217 -5.41 -22.05 -3.09
C TYR A 217 -4.74 -20.68 -3.01
N GLU A 218 -3.53 -20.63 -2.46
CA GLU A 218 -2.71 -19.42 -2.47
C GLU A 218 -2.02 -19.33 -3.83
N VAL A 219 -2.46 -18.37 -4.65
CA VAL A 219 -1.92 -18.14 -5.99
C VAL A 219 -0.80 -17.09 -5.91
N GLU A 220 0.45 -17.55 -5.98
CA GLU A 220 1.60 -16.68 -6.23
C GLU A 220 1.88 -16.58 -7.74
N VAL A 221 2.27 -15.39 -8.19
CA VAL A 221 2.66 -15.11 -9.58
C VAL A 221 4.17 -14.88 -9.60
N ASP A 222 4.90 -15.63 -10.44
CA ASP A 222 6.34 -15.49 -10.59
C ASP A 222 6.75 -14.23 -11.36
N GLU A 223 8.05 -13.96 -11.41
CA GLU A 223 8.64 -12.76 -12.03
C GLU A 223 8.49 -12.75 -13.57
N ASP A 224 8.06 -13.87 -14.17
CA ASP A 224 7.84 -14.04 -15.62
C ASP A 224 6.34 -14.17 -16.00
N GLY A 225 5.42 -14.03 -15.05
CA GLY A 225 3.98 -13.95 -15.30
C GLY A 225 3.27 -15.30 -15.49
N ASN A 226 3.88 -16.40 -15.05
CA ASN A 226 3.23 -17.71 -15.03
C ASN A 226 2.56 -17.98 -13.67
N LEU A 227 1.40 -18.64 -13.73
CA LEU A 227 0.68 -19.14 -12.55
C LEU A 227 1.33 -20.44 -12.10
N ILE A 228 1.92 -20.46 -10.91
CA ILE A 228 2.43 -21.68 -10.28
C ILE A 228 1.46 -22.07 -9.16
N GLU A 229 0.75 -23.18 -9.34
CA GLU A 229 -0.02 -23.82 -8.27
C GLU A 229 0.94 -24.59 -7.35
N LYS A 230 1.08 -24.15 -6.09
CA LYS A 230 1.64 -25.01 -5.04
C LYS A 230 0.51 -25.87 -4.49
N MET A 231 0.52 -27.17 -4.79
CA MET A 231 -0.14 -28.14 -3.93
C MET A 231 0.75 -28.32 -2.70
N GLU A 232 0.25 -27.98 -1.52
CA GLU A 232 0.78 -28.56 -0.29
C GLU A 232 0.44 -30.06 -0.33
N GLU A 233 1.45 -30.90 -0.57
CA GLU A 233 1.37 -32.33 -0.30
C GLU A 233 1.32 -32.51 1.22
N ASP A 234 0.13 -32.37 1.82
CA ASP A 234 -0.13 -32.92 3.14
C ASP A 234 -0.35 -34.43 2.97
N GLU A 235 0.67 -35.20 3.39
CA GLU A 235 0.62 -36.64 3.58
C GLU A 235 -0.66 -37.03 4.34
N SER A 236 -1.61 -37.63 3.62
CA SER A 236 -2.75 -38.31 4.21
C SER A 236 -2.27 -39.56 4.95
N GLY A 237 -1.92 -39.41 6.23
CA GLY A 237 -1.82 -40.52 7.18
C GLY A 237 -3.20 -41.12 7.42
N PHE A 238 -3.49 -42.22 6.73
CA PHE A 238 -4.58 -43.13 7.03
C PHE A 238 -4.48 -43.59 8.50
N GLU A 239 -5.43 -43.19 9.35
CA GLU A 239 -5.70 -43.95 10.58
C GLU A 239 -6.67 -45.09 10.23
N GLU A 240 -6.12 -46.30 10.18
CA GLU A 240 -6.89 -47.55 10.20
C GLU A 240 -7.51 -47.73 11.59
N ASP A 241 -8.83 -47.74 11.60
CA ASP A 241 -9.71 -48.17 12.68
C ASP A 241 -9.50 -49.68 12.93
N SER A 242 -9.01 -50.04 14.11
CA SER A 242 -9.01 -51.42 14.60
C SER A 242 -9.43 -51.45 16.07
N ASP A 243 -10.66 -51.93 16.27
CA ASP A 243 -11.25 -52.40 17.52
C ASP A 243 -10.30 -53.34 18.28
N ASP A 244 -10.18 -53.15 19.59
CA ASP A 244 -10.06 -54.29 20.53
C ASP A 244 -10.48 -53.89 21.97
N GLU A 245 -11.16 -54.82 22.62
CA GLU A 245 -12.03 -54.65 23.77
C GLU A 245 -11.35 -54.52 25.17
N ASP A 246 -12.16 -53.96 26.08
CA ASP A 246 -12.28 -54.27 27.52
C ASP A 246 -11.09 -54.11 28.49
N TYR A 247 -11.23 -53.14 29.43
CA TYR A 247 -11.14 -53.38 30.88
C TYR A 247 -11.50 -52.14 31.73
N LYS A 248 -12.51 -52.25 32.60
CA LYS A 248 -12.80 -51.32 33.74
C LYS A 248 -12.58 -52.05 35.07
N PRO A 249 -12.03 -51.35 36.08
CA PRO A 249 -12.79 -51.13 37.33
C PRO A 249 -12.56 -49.69 37.88
N GLY A 250 -13.58 -48.93 38.31
CA GLY A 250 -14.11 -48.87 39.70
C GLY A 250 -13.09 -48.28 40.70
N ALA A 251 -13.30 -47.26 41.54
CA ALA A 251 -14.47 -46.49 41.98
C ALA A 251 -14.02 -45.31 42.90
N LYS A 252 -14.92 -44.32 43.13
CA LYS A 252 -15.05 -43.40 44.30
C LYS A 252 -13.99 -42.26 44.42
N SER A 253 -14.27 -41.01 44.81
CA SER A 253 -15.45 -40.38 45.43
C SER A 253 -15.34 -38.84 45.49
N SER A 254 -16.49 -38.17 45.34
CA SER A 254 -17.03 -37.05 46.15
C SER A 254 -16.46 -35.60 46.11
N THR A 255 -17.34 -34.69 45.68
CA THR A 255 -17.74 -33.38 46.30
C THR A 255 -16.68 -32.25 46.39
N LYS A 256 -16.93 -30.94 46.20
CA LYS A 256 -18.11 -30.09 46.44
C LYS A 256 -17.86 -28.68 45.84
N ALA A 257 -18.85 -28.17 45.09
CA ALA A 257 -19.54 -26.88 45.27
C ALA A 257 -18.79 -25.51 45.26
N LYS A 258 -19.25 -24.64 44.34
CA LYS A 258 -19.20 -23.17 44.43
C LYS A 258 -20.03 -22.65 45.62
N PRO A 259 -19.76 -21.43 46.10
CA PRO A 259 -20.86 -20.46 46.15
C PRO A 259 -20.50 -19.03 45.69
N SER A 260 -21.57 -18.34 45.32
CA SER A 260 -21.70 -16.93 44.97
C SER A 260 -22.02 -16.04 46.17
N GLY A 261 -21.63 -14.76 46.11
CA GLY A 261 -22.39 -13.62 46.63
C GLY A 261 -22.07 -13.11 48.04
N GLY A 262 -21.93 -11.78 48.19
CA GLY A 262 -21.99 -11.11 49.49
C GLY A 262 -21.38 -9.72 49.55
N ALA A 263 -22.19 -8.70 49.28
CA ALA A 263 -21.87 -7.28 49.46
C ALA A 263 -21.91 -6.84 50.95
N ARG A 264 -21.05 -5.88 51.31
CA ARG A 264 -21.17 -4.89 52.41
C ARG A 264 -20.20 -3.75 52.05
N GLY A 265 -20.55 -2.47 51.93
CA GLY A 265 -21.70 -1.73 52.42
C GLY A 265 -21.33 -0.89 53.65
N ARG A 266 -20.79 0.32 53.44
CA ARG A 266 -20.80 1.49 54.34
C ARG A 266 -20.16 2.67 53.57
N GLY A 267 -20.80 3.77 53.20
CA GLY A 267 -22.11 4.30 53.54
C GLY A 267 -21.98 5.61 54.33
N ARG A 268 -22.52 6.69 53.73
CA ARG A 268 -22.77 8.06 54.25
C ARG A 268 -21.58 9.02 54.12
N GLY A 269 -21.71 10.19 53.49
CA GLY A 269 -22.87 11.05 53.16
C GLY A 269 -22.38 12.49 53.42
N GLY A 270 -22.80 13.56 52.76
CA GLY A 270 -23.77 13.84 51.72
C GLY A 270 -23.87 15.38 51.62
N ALA A 271 -24.29 15.86 50.45
CA ALA A 271 -24.96 17.14 50.16
C ALA A 271 -24.21 18.45 50.51
N SER A 272 -23.69 19.17 49.50
CA SER A 272 -24.35 20.30 48.78
C SER A 272 -24.37 21.60 49.59
N SER A 273 -23.90 22.74 49.09
CA SER A 273 -24.49 23.43 47.94
C SER A 273 -23.75 24.76 47.65
N THR A 274 -23.66 25.08 46.36
CA THR A 274 -23.74 26.41 45.69
C THR A 274 -23.15 27.68 46.33
N GLY A 275 -22.37 28.40 45.52
CA GLY A 275 -22.30 29.87 45.59
C GLY A 275 -21.03 30.49 45.01
N ALA A 276 -21.01 30.81 43.71
CA ALA A 276 -20.18 31.89 43.16
C ALA A 276 -20.90 33.24 43.42
N PRO A 277 -20.26 34.44 43.47
CA PRO A 277 -19.35 34.93 42.42
C PRO A 277 -18.24 35.95 42.80
N ARG A 278 -17.36 36.19 41.81
CA ARG A 278 -16.68 37.46 41.42
C ARG A 278 -15.75 38.21 42.39
N GLY A 279 -14.46 38.20 42.04
CA GLY A 279 -13.77 39.38 41.51
C GLY A 279 -12.78 40.11 42.44
N PHE A 280 -11.48 40.11 42.07
CA PHE A 280 -10.66 41.32 42.21
C PHE A 280 -9.44 41.33 41.26
N LYS A 281 -9.13 42.54 40.78
CA LYS A 281 -8.08 42.98 39.86
C LYS A 281 -6.66 42.75 40.42
N GLY A 282 -5.67 42.63 39.53
CA GLY A 282 -4.26 42.92 39.86
C GLY A 282 -3.31 42.68 38.69
N LYS A 283 -2.95 43.75 37.99
CA LYS A 283 -2.06 43.81 36.81
C LYS A 283 -0.57 43.92 37.22
N ARG A 284 0.31 43.46 36.31
CA ARG A 284 1.69 43.93 36.01
C ARG A 284 2.78 43.54 37.02
N LYS A 285 4.02 43.27 36.61
CA LYS A 285 4.75 43.60 35.36
C LYS A 285 5.28 42.36 34.67
#